data_AF-A0A3C1CBC2-F1
#
_entry.id   AF-A0A3C1CBC2-F1
#
_cell.length_a   1.000
_cell.length_b   1.000
_cell.length_c   1.000
_cell.angle_alpha   90.00
_cell.angle_beta   90.00
_cell.angle_gamma   90.00
#
_symmetry.space_group_name_H-M   'P 1'
#
loop_
_entity.id
_entity.type
_entity.pdbx_description
1 polymer ?
#
loop_
_entity_poly.entity_id
_entity_poly.type
_entity_poly.pdbx_seq_one_letter_code
_entity_poly.pdbx_strand_id
1 'polypeptide(L)'
;SGGTTGLLWKMILASVVMLVTGYWGEAGLGNATIWGTISAIAYFYIVYEVWMGDVKKLATSAGSAVSAANSALGWFVLVGWAIYPLGYLIGTADGQWYESFKNIGLDMNIVYNIGDAVNKIGFGLVIYSLSRKAS
;
A
#
# COMPACT_ATOMS: atom_id res chain seq x y z
N SER A 1 -3.93 -3.55 -26.49
CA SER A 1 -2.76 -2.72 -26.10
C SER A 1 -3.12 -1.35 -25.49
N GLY A 2 -4.41 -0.93 -25.42
CA GLY A 2 -4.80 0.32 -24.72
C GLY A 2 -5.21 0.15 -23.23
N GLY A 3 -5.85 -0.97 -22.87
CA GLY A 3 -6.37 -1.19 -21.51
C GLY A 3 -5.30 -1.37 -20.43
N THR A 4 -4.18 -2.04 -20.77
CA THR A 4 -3.04 -2.25 -19.86
C THR A 4 -2.32 -0.93 -19.53
N THR A 5 -2.13 -0.06 -20.53
CA THR A 5 -1.49 1.25 -20.34
C THR A 5 -2.36 2.20 -19.53
N GLY A 6 -3.67 2.21 -19.78
CA GLY A 6 -4.62 3.01 -18.99
C GLY A 6 -4.67 2.57 -17.52
N LEU A 7 -4.67 1.25 -17.28
CA LEU A 7 -4.63 0.69 -15.92
C LEU A 7 -3.32 1.02 -15.19
N LEU A 8 -2.19 0.95 -15.90
CA LEU A 8 -0.89 1.33 -15.34
C LEU A 8 -0.89 2.81 -14.90
N TRP A 9 -1.37 3.72 -15.75
CA TRP A 9 -1.48 5.14 -15.37
C TRP A 9 -2.45 5.39 -14.23
N LYS A 10 -3.59 4.70 -14.20
CA LYS A 10 -4.56 4.73 -13.09
C LYS A 10 -3.88 4.38 -11.77
N MET A 11 -3.02 3.35 -11.77
CA MET A 11 -2.28 2.92 -10.57
C MET A 11 -1.14 3.85 -10.19
N ILE A 12 -0.41 4.40 -11.16
CA ILE A 12 0.60 5.43 -10.90
C ILE A 12 -0.05 6.66 -10.25
N LEU A 13 -1.14 7.17 -10.82
CA LEU A 13 -1.82 8.35 -10.29
C LEU A 13 -2.34 8.11 -8.88
N ALA A 14 -2.98 6.96 -8.62
CA ALA A 14 -3.42 6.60 -7.27
C ALA A 14 -2.24 6.54 -6.29
N SER A 15 -1.10 5.97 -6.70
CA SER A 15 0.09 5.88 -5.87
C SER A 15 0.71 7.26 -5.60
N VAL A 16 0.76 8.14 -6.60
CA VAL A 16 1.24 9.52 -6.43
C VAL A 16 0.36 10.28 -5.45
N VAL A 17 -0.98 10.19 -5.59
CA VAL A 17 -1.92 10.84 -4.66
C VAL A 17 -1.71 10.33 -3.23
N MET A 18 -1.61 9.00 -3.05
CA MET A 18 -1.36 8.38 -1.75
C MET A 18 -0.07 8.90 -1.09
N LEU A 19 1.04 8.93 -1.85
CA LEU A 19 2.35 9.34 -1.33
C LEU A 19 2.43 10.84 -1.05
N VAL A 20 1.93 11.69 -1.96
CA VAL A 20 1.98 13.15 -1.77
C VAL A 20 1.11 13.59 -0.60
N THR A 21 -0.10 13.04 -0.49
CA THR A 21 -1.01 13.40 0.61
C THR A 21 -0.53 12.84 1.94
N GLY A 22 0.04 11.63 1.96
CA GLY A 22 0.72 11.10 3.15
C GLY A 22 1.85 12.02 3.61
N TYR A 23 2.75 12.40 2.69
CA TYR A 23 3.86 13.31 2.98
C TYR A 23 3.41 14.67 3.52
N TRP A 24 2.39 15.30 2.92
CA TRP A 24 1.88 16.58 3.43
C TRP A 24 1.37 16.50 4.86
N GLY A 25 0.76 15.37 5.23
CA GLY A 25 0.35 15.13 6.58
C GLY A 25 1.52 14.96 7.57
N GLU A 26 2.56 14.22 7.19
CA GLU A 26 3.76 14.03 8.03
C GLU A 26 4.62 15.30 8.14
N ALA A 27 4.69 16.10 7.08
CA ALA A 27 5.44 17.34 7.04
C ALA A 27 4.75 18.50 7.79
N GLY A 28 3.57 18.27 8.38
CA GLY A 28 2.80 19.31 9.07
C GLY A 28 2.24 20.39 8.15
N LEU A 29 2.07 20.10 6.85
CA LEU A 29 1.58 21.03 5.83
C LEU A 29 0.03 21.10 5.83
N GLY A 30 -0.58 21.09 7.01
CA GLY A 30 -2.02 21.12 7.22
C GLY A 30 -2.47 20.15 8.31
N ASN A 31 -3.74 19.77 8.28
CA ASN A 31 -4.29 18.82 9.23
C ASN A 31 -3.90 17.38 8.86
N ALA A 32 -3.12 16.73 9.72
CA ALA A 32 -2.65 15.36 9.51
C ALA A 32 -3.80 14.36 9.36
N THR A 33 -4.88 14.47 10.17
CA THR A 33 -6.06 13.61 9.99
C THR A 33 -6.65 13.72 8.57
N ILE A 34 -6.81 14.94 8.04
CA ILE A 34 -7.41 15.14 6.71
C ILE A 34 -6.51 14.54 5.63
N TRP A 35 -5.22 14.88 5.65
CA TRP A 35 -4.26 14.39 4.65
C TRP A 35 -4.05 12.88 4.73
N GLY A 36 -3.95 12.32 5.93
CA GLY A 36 -3.91 10.89 6.18
C GLY A 36 -5.17 10.17 5.71
N THR A 37 -6.35 10.77 5.84
CA THR A 37 -7.61 10.20 5.34
C THR A 37 -7.63 10.15 3.82
N ILE A 38 -7.19 11.21 3.13
CA ILE A 38 -7.10 11.23 1.66
C ILE A 38 -6.10 10.17 1.17
N SER A 39 -4.95 10.06 1.84
CA SER A 39 -3.95 9.03 1.55
C SER A 39 -4.52 7.63 1.74
N ALA A 40 -5.24 7.39 2.84
CA ALA A 40 -5.90 6.11 3.14
C ALA A 40 -6.96 5.75 2.09
N ILE A 41 -7.75 6.71 1.60
CA ILE A 41 -8.72 6.47 0.52
C ILE A 41 -8.00 6.03 -0.75
N ALA A 42 -6.91 6.70 -1.13
CA ALA A 42 -6.11 6.31 -2.30
C ALA A 42 -5.49 4.90 -2.12
N TYR A 43 -5.02 4.58 -0.92
CA TYR A 43 -4.54 3.25 -0.57
C TYR A 43 -5.63 2.18 -0.72
N PHE A 44 -6.81 2.38 -0.12
CA PHE A 44 -7.93 1.42 -0.24
C PHE A 44 -8.45 1.29 -1.68
N TYR A 45 -8.35 2.35 -2.48
CA TYR A 45 -8.64 2.27 -3.90
C TYR A 45 -7.66 1.34 -4.64
N ILE A 46 -6.36 1.41 -4.35
CA ILE A 46 -5.36 0.47 -4.90
C ILE A 46 -5.67 -0.96 -4.45
N VAL A 47 -5.98 -1.16 -3.16
CA VAL A 47 -6.39 -2.47 -2.62
C VAL A 47 -7.59 -3.02 -3.40
N TYR A 48 -8.62 -2.21 -3.59
CA TYR A 48 -9.81 -2.58 -4.35
C TYR A 48 -9.45 -3.00 -5.78
N GLU A 49 -8.62 -2.23 -6.48
CA GLU A 49 -8.22 -2.54 -7.85
C GLU A 49 -7.51 -3.89 -7.97
N VAL A 50 -6.60 -4.20 -7.03
CA VAL A 50 -5.82 -5.46 -7.02
C VAL A 50 -6.68 -6.67 -6.66
N TRP A 51 -7.66 -6.52 -5.76
CA TRP A 51 -8.49 -7.63 -5.28
C TRP A 51 -9.73 -7.89 -6.12
N MET A 52 -10.40 -6.85 -6.59
CA MET A 52 -11.74 -6.94 -7.21
C MET A 52 -11.89 -6.09 -8.48
N GLY A 53 -11.02 -5.11 -8.69
CA GLY A 53 -11.10 -4.20 -9.83
C GLY A 53 -10.41 -4.72 -11.09
N ASP A 54 -9.94 -3.78 -11.89
CA ASP A 54 -9.48 -4.06 -13.25
C ASP A 54 -8.13 -4.81 -13.26
N VAL A 55 -7.32 -4.63 -12.22
CA VAL A 55 -6.06 -5.38 -12.04
C VAL A 55 -6.35 -6.86 -11.81
N LYS A 56 -7.32 -7.21 -10.94
CA LYS A 56 -7.70 -8.61 -10.72
C LYS A 56 -8.22 -9.27 -11.99
N LYS A 57 -9.09 -8.57 -12.74
CA LYS A 57 -9.67 -9.08 -14.00
C LYS A 57 -8.58 -9.32 -15.04
N LEU A 58 -7.67 -8.36 -15.21
CA LEU A 58 -6.54 -8.47 -16.13
C LEU A 58 -5.64 -9.64 -15.74
N ALA A 59 -5.28 -9.76 -14.47
CA ALA A 59 -4.43 -10.85 -13.97
C ALA A 59 -5.07 -12.24 -14.17
N THR A 60 -6.38 -12.35 -13.96
CA THR A 60 -7.13 -13.59 -14.18
C THR A 60 -7.18 -13.96 -15.67
N SER A 61 -7.30 -12.97 -16.55
CA SER A 61 -7.29 -13.18 -18.00
C SER A 61 -5.92 -13.54 -18.57
N ALA A 62 -4.84 -13.19 -17.87
CA ALA A 62 -3.46 -13.40 -18.31
C ALA A 62 -2.91 -14.81 -17.99
N GLY A 63 -3.66 -15.63 -17.24
CA GLY A 63 -3.32 -17.02 -16.93
C GLY A 63 -3.20 -17.33 -15.43
N SER A 64 -3.11 -18.62 -15.10
CA SER A 64 -3.10 -19.11 -13.71
C SER A 64 -1.89 -18.61 -12.91
N ALA A 65 -0.70 -18.58 -13.53
CA ALA A 65 0.51 -18.07 -12.89
C ALA A 65 0.41 -16.59 -12.53
N VAL A 66 -0.10 -15.75 -13.45
CA VAL A 66 -0.28 -14.31 -13.23
C VAL A 66 -1.38 -14.05 -12.19
N SER A 67 -2.46 -14.84 -12.22
CA SER A 67 -3.53 -14.75 -11.22
C SER A 67 -3.06 -15.13 -9.81
N ALA A 68 -2.19 -16.14 -9.68
CA ALA A 68 -1.56 -16.52 -8.42
C ALA A 68 -0.64 -15.42 -7.90
N ALA A 69 0.21 -14.84 -8.77
CA ALA A 69 1.05 -13.71 -8.44
C ALA A 69 0.23 -12.49 -7.99
N ASN A 70 -0.86 -12.16 -8.68
CA ASN A 70 -1.76 -11.08 -8.28
C ASN A 70 -2.42 -11.32 -6.92
N SER A 71 -2.77 -12.56 -6.60
CA SER A 71 -3.38 -12.89 -5.30
C SER A 71 -2.37 -12.72 -4.16
N ALA A 72 -1.10 -13.10 -4.37
CA ALA A 72 -0.04 -12.82 -3.42
C ALA A 72 0.24 -11.31 -3.28
N LEU A 73 0.35 -10.59 -4.40
CA LEU A 73 0.45 -9.12 -4.45
C LEU A 73 -0.69 -8.45 -3.66
N GLY A 74 -1.92 -8.92 -3.83
CA GLY A 74 -3.08 -8.40 -3.11
C GLY A 74 -2.94 -8.51 -1.60
N TRP A 75 -2.36 -9.59 -1.08
CA TRP A 75 -2.09 -9.73 0.36
C TRP A 75 -1.01 -8.78 0.87
N PHE A 76 0.05 -8.56 0.09
CA PHE A 76 1.07 -7.55 0.45
C PHE A 76 0.48 -6.15 0.45
N VAL A 77 -0.29 -5.80 -0.57
CA VAL A 77 -0.95 -4.49 -0.66
C VAL A 77 -2.02 -4.34 0.42
N LEU A 78 -2.72 -5.38 0.86
CA LEU A 78 -3.76 -5.27 1.89
C LEU A 78 -3.19 -5.25 3.32
N VAL A 79 -2.30 -6.20 3.62
CA VAL A 79 -1.81 -6.46 4.99
C VAL A 79 -0.41 -5.90 5.20
N GLY A 80 0.49 -6.13 4.24
CA GLY A 80 1.87 -5.63 4.33
C GLY A 80 1.94 -4.12 4.33
N TRP A 81 1.16 -3.45 3.47
CA TRP A 81 1.16 -1.99 3.36
C TRP A 81 0.41 -1.31 4.50
N ALA A 82 -0.51 -2.00 5.19
CA ALA A 82 -1.23 -1.44 6.35
C ALA A 82 -0.29 -1.05 7.50
N ILE A 83 0.95 -1.54 7.50
CA ILE A 83 2.01 -1.13 8.43
C ILE A 83 2.37 0.36 8.25
N TYR A 84 2.33 0.89 7.02
CA TYR A 84 2.69 2.29 6.76
C TYR A 84 1.66 3.28 7.33
N PRO A 85 0.34 3.13 7.13
CA PRO A 85 -0.65 3.95 7.83
C PRO A 85 -0.55 3.88 9.36
N LEU A 86 -0.15 2.74 9.93
CA LEU A 86 0.09 2.66 11.37
C LEU A 86 1.28 3.52 11.81
N GLY A 87 2.40 3.48 11.06
CA GLY A 87 3.54 4.37 11.31
C GLY A 87 3.16 5.84 11.18
N TYR A 88 2.34 6.18 10.19
CA TYR A 88 1.80 7.53 10.00
C TYR A 88 0.98 8.00 11.21
N LEU A 89 0.05 7.18 11.69
CA LEU A 89 -0.77 7.50 12.87
C LEU A 89 0.09 7.70 14.13
N ILE A 90 1.13 6.89 14.31
CA ILE A 90 2.07 7.03 15.42
C ILE A 90 2.87 8.33 15.31
N GLY A 91 3.38 8.64 14.11
CA GLY A 91 4.23 9.81 13.86
C GLY A 91 3.50 11.15 13.84
N THR A 92 2.20 11.15 13.54
CA THR A 92 1.37 12.35 13.40
C THR A 92 0.30 12.50 14.48
N ALA A 93 0.35 11.66 15.52
CA ALA A 93 -0.65 11.61 16.59
C ALA A 93 -0.84 12.94 17.34
N ASP A 94 0.18 13.80 17.41
CA ASP A 94 0.14 15.02 18.20
C ASP A 94 -0.96 16.01 17.77
N GLY A 95 -1.86 16.34 18.69
CA GLY A 95 -2.97 17.26 18.44
C GLY A 95 -4.10 16.67 17.60
N GLN A 96 -4.13 15.35 17.37
CA GLN A 96 -5.14 14.67 16.57
C GLN A 96 -6.08 13.81 17.44
N TRP A 97 -7.25 13.45 16.91
CA TRP A 97 -8.21 12.60 17.64
C TRP A 97 -7.68 11.19 17.94
N TYR A 98 -6.59 10.78 17.28
CA TYR A 98 -5.88 9.50 17.46
C TYR A 98 -4.60 9.64 18.30
N GLU A 99 -4.50 10.64 19.17
CA GLU A 99 -3.36 10.84 20.08
C GLU A 99 -2.94 9.58 20.87
N SER A 100 -3.88 8.67 21.14
CA SER A 100 -3.61 7.39 21.80
C SER A 100 -2.57 6.52 21.07
N PHE A 101 -2.41 6.68 19.76
CA PHE A 101 -1.41 5.95 18.97
C PHE A 101 0.02 6.35 19.32
N LYS A 102 0.25 7.57 19.83
CA LYS A 102 1.56 8.01 20.32
C LYS A 102 2.06 7.16 21.50
N ASN A 103 1.14 6.70 22.34
CA ASN A 103 1.44 6.00 23.58
C ASN A 103 1.64 4.49 23.39
N ILE A 104 1.66 4.00 22.14
CA ILE A 104 1.92 2.59 21.83
C ILE A 104 3.36 2.19 22.16
N GLY A 105 4.26 3.15 22.38
CA GLY A 105 5.65 2.89 22.78
C GLY A 105 6.51 2.30 21.66
N LEU A 106 6.02 2.34 20.42
CA LEU A 106 6.76 1.93 19.23
C LEU A 106 7.24 3.17 18.48
N ASP A 107 8.54 3.22 18.21
CA ASP A 107 9.13 4.28 17.39
C ASP A 107 8.67 4.12 15.92
N MET A 108 8.24 5.21 15.30
CA MET A 108 7.79 5.23 13.89
C MET A 108 8.84 4.62 12.94
N ASN A 109 10.13 4.90 13.17
CA ASN A 109 11.21 4.37 12.34
C ASN A 109 11.32 2.84 12.46
N ILE A 110 11.05 2.28 13.64
CA ILE A 110 11.00 0.82 13.84
C ILE A 110 9.84 0.23 13.02
N VAL A 111 8.66 0.86 13.10
CA VAL A 111 7.47 0.42 12.34
C VAL A 111 7.74 0.46 10.83
N TYR A 112 8.34 1.54 10.33
CA TYR A 112 8.69 1.67 8.91
C TYR A 112 9.77 0.69 8.46
N ASN A 113 10.79 0.42 9.28
CA ASN A 113 11.79 -0.60 8.97
C ASN A 113 11.19 -2.00 8.88
N ILE A 114 10.26 -2.35 9.78
CA ILE A 114 9.52 -3.61 9.73
C ILE A 114 8.66 -3.66 8.45
N GLY A 115 7.93 -2.58 8.16
CA GLY A 115 7.15 -2.45 6.93
C GLY A 115 8.00 -2.68 5.69
N ASP A 116 9.19 -2.08 5.64
CA ASP A 116 10.14 -2.24 4.53
C ASP A 116 10.69 -3.66 4.42
N ALA A 117 11.06 -4.29 5.54
CA ALA A 117 11.52 -5.68 5.52
C ALA A 117 10.43 -6.62 4.96
N VAL A 118 9.18 -6.45 5.38
CA VAL A 118 8.04 -7.24 4.88
C VAL A 118 7.78 -6.96 3.39
N ASN A 119 7.67 -5.69 3.00
CA ASN A 119 7.19 -5.30 1.68
C ASN A 119 8.26 -5.23 0.60
N LYS A 120 9.55 -5.28 0.95
CA LYS A 120 10.66 -5.34 -0.01
C LYS A 120 11.28 -6.73 -0.05
N ILE A 121 11.70 -7.25 1.11
CA ILE A 121 12.38 -8.56 1.19
C ILE A 121 11.35 -9.69 1.09
N GLY A 122 10.34 -9.69 1.96
CA GLY A 122 9.30 -10.72 1.98
C GLY A 122 8.55 -10.78 0.65
N PHE A 123 8.16 -9.63 0.13
CA PHE A 123 7.55 -9.50 -1.19
C PHE A 123 8.42 -10.10 -2.30
N GLY A 124 9.69 -9.71 -2.40
CA GLY A 124 10.61 -10.20 -3.42
C GLY A 124 10.78 -11.72 -3.38
N LEU A 125 10.92 -12.30 -2.19
CA LEU A 125 11.04 -13.76 -2.00
C LEU A 125 9.77 -14.52 -2.44
N VAL A 126 8.58 -14.01 -2.12
CA VAL A 126 7.31 -14.64 -2.52
C VAL A 126 7.14 -14.59 -4.05
N ILE A 127 7.39 -13.45 -4.68
CA ILE A 127 7.28 -13.32 -6.14
C ILE A 127 8.30 -14.20 -6.85
N TYR A 128 9.55 -14.27 -6.36
CA TYR A 128 10.56 -15.18 -6.90
C TYR A 128 10.13 -16.66 -6.78
N SER A 129 9.57 -17.06 -5.63
CA SER A 129 9.07 -18.43 -5.47
C SER A 129 7.93 -18.76 -6.44
N LEU A 130 7.02 -17.81 -6.69
CA LEU A 130 5.91 -17.98 -7.61
C LEU A 130 6.37 -18.06 -9.06
N SER A 131 7.34 -17.23 -9.49
CA SER A 131 7.88 -17.28 -10.84
C SER A 131 8.59 -18.62 -11.12
N ARG A 132 9.33 -19.13 -10.13
CA ARG A 132 10.00 -20.43 -10.19
C ARG A 132 9.06 -21.64 -10.28
N LYS A 133 7.84 -21.53 -9.74
CA LYS A 133 6.80 -22.58 -9.82
C LYS A 133 5.99 -22.53 -11.12
N ALA A 134 5.98 -21.38 -11.80
CA ALA A 134 5.32 -21.18 -13.08
C ALA A 134 6.19 -21.59 -14.29
N SER A 135 7.46 -21.94 -14.04
CA SER A 135 8.43 -22.43 -15.04
C SER A 135 8.40 -23.94 -15.19
#